data_AF-W9W8S8-F1
#
_entry.id   AF-W9W8S8-F1
#
_cell.length_a   1.000
_cell.length_b   1.000
_cell.length_c   1.000
_cell.angle_alpha   90.00
_cell.angle_beta   90.00
_cell.angle_gamma   90.00
#
_symmetry.space_group_name_H-M   'P 1'
#
loop_
_entity.id
_entity.type
_entity.pdbx_description
1 polymer ?
#
loop_
_entity_poly.entity_id
_entity_poly.type
_entity_poly.pdbx_seq_one_letter_code
_entity_poly.pdbx_strand_id
1 'polypeptide(L)'
;MFDSTEKQESTPRSGSVVDQAIVEAESTIPSKARPRARSSTTVRSRVPRSPIRATKEQQLRLIQLYISRFCSYFGSFGRMKALNIEVRKRAVASRYNDLRRFHSDYFLKYLELCESTTPYLAGEIRDDLAKFTWGQYHWWPKCKDLPTQSRRRKLVGWAVEKLADRDFDNKSFTTALDEFCEVGYDRPSGG
;
A
#
# COMPACT_ATOMS: atom_id res chain seq x y z
N MET A 1 -35.08 33.58 43.72
CA MET A 1 -35.62 32.60 44.67
C MET A 1 -34.74 31.38 44.67
N PHE A 2 -34.62 30.78 45.84
CA PHE A 2 -33.64 29.81 46.33
C PHE A 2 -33.55 28.48 45.55
N ASP A 3 -32.32 28.10 45.21
CA ASP A 3 -31.50 27.08 45.90
C ASP A 3 -31.62 25.57 45.55
N SER A 4 -30.42 25.01 45.33
CA SER A 4 -29.88 23.69 45.68
C SER A 4 -30.64 22.40 45.38
N THR A 5 -29.96 21.45 44.72
CA THR A 5 -29.44 20.26 45.44
C THR A 5 -28.22 19.68 44.72
N GLU A 6 -27.07 19.90 45.35
CA GLU A 6 -25.79 19.21 45.20
C GLU A 6 -25.89 17.81 45.84
N LYS A 7 -25.25 16.79 45.25
CA LYS A 7 -24.69 15.66 46.02
C LYS A 7 -23.36 15.22 45.41
N GLN A 8 -22.29 15.66 46.07
CA GLN A 8 -21.04 14.92 46.22
C GLN A 8 -21.32 13.55 46.87
N GLU A 9 -20.48 12.55 46.62
CA GLU A 9 -19.74 11.91 47.72
C GLU A 9 -18.55 11.09 47.19
N SER A 10 -17.65 10.79 48.11
CA SER A 10 -16.20 10.71 48.07
C SER A 10 -15.63 9.28 48.15
N THR A 11 -14.39 9.10 47.68
CA THR A 11 -13.40 8.07 48.09
C THR A 11 -13.07 8.20 49.61
N PRO A 12 -12.27 7.36 50.35
CA PRO A 12 -11.29 6.30 49.97
C PRO A 12 -11.19 5.09 50.99
N ARG A 13 -9.99 4.46 51.07
CA ARG A 13 -9.39 3.53 52.08
C ARG A 13 -9.66 2.03 51.89
N SER A 14 -8.80 1.10 52.29
CA SER A 14 -7.37 0.98 52.62
C SER A 14 -7.21 -0.48 53.08
N GLY A 15 -6.01 -1.04 52.96
CA GLY A 15 -5.48 -1.90 54.04
C GLY A 15 -5.24 -3.38 53.75
N SER A 16 -3.95 -3.72 53.89
CA SER A 16 -3.44 -4.80 54.75
C SER A 16 -3.31 -6.23 54.20
N VAL A 17 -2.09 -6.53 53.72
CA VAL A 17 -1.07 -7.42 54.35
C VAL A 17 -1.55 -8.25 55.54
N VAL A 18 -1.29 -9.57 55.54
CA VAL A 18 -0.41 -10.30 56.50
C VAL A 18 -0.25 -11.78 56.06
N ASP A 19 1.02 -12.17 55.89
CA ASP A 19 1.75 -13.40 56.24
C ASP A 19 0.99 -14.70 56.60
N GLN A 20 1.52 -15.86 56.17
CA GLN A 20 2.48 -16.64 56.97
C GLN A 20 2.89 -17.99 56.35
N ALA A 21 4.09 -18.40 56.79
CA ALA A 21 4.57 -19.76 57.05
C ALA A 21 5.51 -20.45 56.02
N ILE A 22 6.77 -20.03 56.16
CA ILE A 22 8.04 -20.77 56.12
C ILE A 22 7.92 -22.23 56.60
N VAL A 23 8.60 -23.15 55.90
CA VAL A 23 9.39 -24.24 56.53
C VAL A 23 10.67 -24.45 55.71
N GLU A 24 11.81 -24.20 56.36
CA GLU A 24 13.16 -24.55 55.92
C GLU A 24 13.42 -26.06 56.08
N ALA A 25 14.28 -26.61 55.21
CA ALA A 25 15.25 -27.64 55.59
C ALA A 25 16.40 -27.68 54.56
N GLU A 26 17.57 -27.19 54.99
CA GLU A 26 18.87 -27.44 54.38
C GLU A 26 19.20 -28.94 54.32
N SER A 27 19.94 -29.39 53.29
CA SER A 27 21.30 -29.95 53.47
C SER A 27 21.91 -30.47 52.16
N THR A 28 23.21 -30.22 52.07
CA THR A 28 24.15 -30.24 50.94
C THR A 28 24.74 -31.62 50.65
N ILE A 29 24.85 -32.06 49.38
CA ILE A 29 26.02 -32.82 48.85
C ILE A 29 26.19 -32.55 47.32
N PRO A 30 27.40 -32.25 46.82
CA PRO A 30 27.66 -32.09 45.38
C PRO A 30 27.94 -33.45 44.73
N SER A 31 27.34 -33.72 43.56
CA SER A 31 27.66 -34.92 42.79
C SER A 31 27.90 -34.61 41.31
N LYS A 32 28.90 -35.31 40.79
CA LYS A 32 29.72 -35.02 39.61
C LYS A 32 28.94 -35.04 38.29
N ALA A 33 29.43 -34.19 37.39
CA ALA A 33 29.02 -34.04 36.01
C ALA A 33 28.97 -35.36 35.20
N ARG A 34 27.92 -35.50 34.38
CA ARG A 34 27.97 -36.26 33.12
C ARG A 34 27.16 -35.48 32.07
N PRO A 35 27.76 -35.11 30.92
CA PRO A 35 27.08 -34.26 29.95
C PRO A 35 25.97 -35.04 29.24
N ARG A 36 24.73 -34.53 29.35
CA ARG A 36 23.63 -34.95 28.47
C ARG A 36 23.92 -34.44 27.06
N ALA A 37 23.94 -35.35 26.10
CA ALA A 37 24.01 -35.05 24.68
C ALA A 37 22.91 -34.02 24.34
N ARG A 38 23.32 -32.80 23.96
CA ARG A 38 22.42 -31.80 23.39
C ARG A 38 21.94 -32.36 22.06
N SER A 39 20.71 -32.89 22.04
CA SER A 39 19.99 -33.13 20.80
C SER A 39 19.85 -31.79 20.09
N SER A 40 20.68 -31.58 19.08
CA SER A 40 20.61 -30.43 18.19
C SER A 40 19.35 -30.59 17.34
N THR A 41 18.23 -30.13 17.87
CA THR A 41 17.02 -29.95 17.06
C THR A 41 17.27 -28.70 16.24
N THR A 42 17.75 -28.89 15.00
CA THR A 42 17.70 -27.85 13.99
C THR A 42 16.22 -27.52 13.77
N VAL A 43 15.75 -26.45 14.41
CA VAL A 43 14.47 -25.83 14.09
C VAL A 43 14.59 -25.35 12.66
N ARG A 44 14.19 -26.22 11.73
CA ARG A 44 14.08 -25.92 10.31
C ARG A 44 13.03 -24.82 10.22
N SER A 45 13.50 -23.58 10.19
CA SER A 45 12.70 -22.40 9.87
C SER A 45 11.94 -22.71 8.58
N ARG A 46 10.65 -23.06 8.71
CA ARG A 46 9.75 -23.18 7.58
C ARG A 46 9.50 -21.75 7.13
N VAL A 47 10.29 -21.31 6.17
CA VAL A 47 10.04 -20.06 5.43
C VAL A 47 8.64 -20.18 4.81
N PRO A 48 7.66 -19.37 5.21
CA PRO A 48 6.40 -19.29 4.47
C PRO A 48 6.70 -18.44 3.24
N ARG A 49 6.95 -19.06 2.09
CA ARG A 49 7.11 -18.35 0.80
C ARG A 49 5.85 -18.55 -0.06
N SER A 50 4.72 -18.11 0.47
CA SER A 50 3.62 -17.64 -0.38
C SER A 50 4.00 -16.28 -0.98
N PRO A 51 3.64 -15.98 -2.24
CA PRO A 51 3.90 -14.67 -2.82
C PRO A 51 3.34 -13.59 -1.91
N ILE A 52 4.18 -12.68 -1.43
CA ILE A 52 3.72 -11.58 -0.58
C ILE A 52 2.97 -10.62 -1.49
N ARG A 53 1.66 -10.81 -1.64
CA ARG A 53 0.79 -9.83 -2.28
C ARG A 53 0.85 -8.53 -1.47
N ALA A 54 0.73 -7.39 -2.15
CA ALA A 54 0.67 -6.10 -1.47
C ALA A 54 -0.46 -6.07 -0.44
N THR A 55 -0.18 -5.63 0.79
CA THR A 55 -1.22 -5.37 1.81
C THR A 55 -2.16 -4.26 1.33
N LYS A 56 -3.37 -4.14 1.91
CA LYS A 56 -4.31 -3.06 1.56
C LYS A 56 -3.67 -1.67 1.69
N GLU A 57 -2.92 -1.43 2.77
CA GLU A 57 -2.19 -0.17 2.97
C GLU A 57 -1.12 0.07 1.91
N GLN A 58 -0.37 -0.97 1.53
CA GLN A 58 0.62 -0.88 0.44
C GLN A 58 -0.06 -0.56 -0.89
N GLN A 59 -1.21 -1.17 -1.17
CA GLN A 59 -2.01 -0.89 -2.37
C GLN A 59 -2.49 0.56 -2.40
N LEU A 60 -3.03 1.08 -1.29
CA LEU A 60 -3.45 2.48 -1.17
C LEU A 60 -2.29 3.45 -1.46
N ARG A 61 -1.10 3.19 -0.90
CA ARG A 61 0.10 4.00 -1.19
C ARG A 61 0.53 3.92 -2.66
N LEU A 62 0.37 2.77 -3.31
CA LEU A 62 0.66 2.62 -4.75
C LEU A 62 -0.36 3.38 -5.60
N ILE A 63 -1.64 3.37 -5.22
CA ILE A 63 -2.69 4.17 -5.88
C ILE A 63 -2.38 5.67 -5.74
N GLN A 64 -1.99 6.14 -4.55
CA GLN A 64 -1.59 7.54 -4.34
C GLN A 64 -0.38 7.91 -5.20
N LEU A 65 0.62 7.04 -5.29
CA LEU A 65 1.78 7.23 -6.16
C LEU A 65 1.37 7.31 -7.63
N TYR A 66 0.50 6.41 -8.08
CA TYR A 66 -0.04 6.40 -9.43
C TYR A 66 -0.77 7.71 -9.75
N ILE A 67 -1.71 8.13 -8.89
CA ILE A 67 -2.48 9.36 -9.09
C ILE A 67 -1.54 10.57 -9.13
N SER A 68 -0.52 10.63 -8.27
CA SER A 68 0.46 11.71 -8.29
C SER A 68 1.17 11.81 -9.65
N ARG A 69 1.65 10.68 -10.17
CA ARG A 69 2.33 10.58 -11.48
C ARG A 69 1.40 10.89 -12.64
N PHE A 70 0.21 10.30 -12.64
CA PHE A 70 -0.86 10.56 -13.60
C PHE A 70 -1.19 12.06 -13.68
N CYS A 71 -1.43 12.70 -12.53
CA CYS A 71 -1.73 14.13 -12.48
C CYS A 71 -0.53 15.00 -12.88
N SER A 72 0.70 14.52 -12.74
CA SER A 72 1.88 15.24 -13.23
C SER A 72 1.94 15.20 -14.76
N TYR A 73 1.68 14.04 -15.37
CA TYR A 73 1.56 13.92 -16.82
C TYR A 73 0.45 14.81 -17.37
N PHE A 74 -0.79 14.63 -16.87
CA PHE A 74 -1.91 15.43 -17.34
C PHE A 74 -1.80 16.91 -16.93
N GLY A 75 -0.96 17.25 -15.95
CA GLY A 75 -0.69 18.63 -15.54
C GLY A 75 0.03 19.47 -16.60
N SER A 76 0.67 18.81 -17.58
CA SER A 76 1.22 19.47 -18.77
C SER A 76 0.12 20.08 -19.64
N PHE A 77 -1.08 19.50 -19.65
CA PHE A 77 -2.25 20.12 -20.24
C PHE A 77 -2.78 21.20 -19.28
N GLY A 78 -2.53 22.48 -19.59
CA GLY A 78 -2.87 23.60 -18.71
C GLY A 78 -4.33 23.58 -18.21
N ARG A 79 -5.27 23.06 -19.02
CA ARG A 79 -6.69 22.90 -18.68
C ARG A 79 -6.93 21.94 -17.50
N MET A 80 -6.08 20.92 -17.36
CA MET A 80 -6.23 19.89 -16.33
C MET A 80 -5.64 20.31 -14.99
N LYS A 81 -4.97 21.47 -14.90
CA LYS A 81 -4.25 21.89 -13.69
C LYS A 81 -5.15 21.95 -12.45
N ALA A 82 -6.32 22.59 -12.56
CA ALA A 82 -7.26 22.71 -11.44
C ALA A 82 -7.83 21.34 -11.03
N LEU A 83 -8.25 20.53 -12.01
CA LEU A 83 -8.72 19.16 -11.78
C LEU A 83 -7.65 18.30 -11.10
N ASN A 84 -6.40 18.37 -11.57
CA ASN A 84 -5.28 17.64 -11.00
C ASN A 84 -4.97 18.02 -9.55
N ILE A 85 -5.11 19.30 -9.19
CA ILE A 85 -4.94 19.75 -7.80
C ILE A 85 -6.02 19.11 -6.91
N GLU A 86 -7.28 19.16 -7.32
CA GLU A 86 -8.40 18.61 -6.55
C GLU A 86 -8.29 17.09 -6.39
N VAL A 87 -7.97 16.39 -7.48
CA VAL A 87 -7.79 14.93 -7.49
C VAL A 87 -6.64 14.51 -6.58
N ARG A 88 -5.51 15.22 -6.59
CA ARG A 88 -4.39 14.95 -5.66
C ARG A 88 -4.81 15.11 -4.20
N LYS A 89 -5.59 16.15 -3.86
CA LYS A 89 -6.13 16.34 -2.50
C LYS A 89 -7.01 15.16 -2.08
N ARG A 90 -7.92 14.71 -2.95
CA ARG A 90 -8.79 13.54 -2.71
C ARG A 90 -8.00 12.25 -2.53
N ALA A 91 -6.91 12.06 -3.28
CA ALA A 91 -6.04 10.90 -3.16
C ALA A 91 -5.29 10.85 -1.83
N VAL A 92 -4.79 11.98 -1.34
CA VAL A 92 -4.16 12.08 0.00
C VAL A 92 -5.17 11.75 1.10
N ALA A 93 -6.42 12.21 0.97
CA ALA A 93 -7.52 11.84 1.85
C ALA A 93 -8.00 10.37 1.70
N SER A 94 -7.27 9.54 0.93
CA SER A 94 -7.54 8.11 0.71
C SER A 94 -8.95 7.80 0.17
N ARG A 95 -9.55 8.74 -0.56
CA ARG A 95 -10.89 8.54 -1.15
C ARG A 95 -10.90 7.57 -2.34
N TYR A 96 -9.75 7.32 -2.94
CA TYR A 96 -9.57 6.32 -3.98
C TYR A 96 -8.93 5.07 -3.40
N ASN A 97 -9.75 4.03 -3.22
CA ASN A 97 -9.33 2.70 -2.79
C ASN A 97 -9.11 1.74 -3.98
N ASP A 98 -9.41 2.19 -5.19
CA ASP A 98 -9.36 1.42 -6.42
C ASP A 98 -9.09 2.34 -7.63
N LEU A 99 -8.34 1.82 -8.61
CA LEU A 99 -7.95 2.58 -9.80
C LEU A 99 -9.11 2.79 -10.78
N ARG A 100 -10.02 1.83 -10.93
CA ARG A 100 -11.21 1.99 -11.79
C ARG A 100 -12.10 3.10 -11.27
N ARG A 101 -12.31 3.16 -9.95
CA ARG A 101 -13.07 4.26 -9.33
C ARG A 101 -12.40 5.62 -9.56
N PHE A 102 -11.08 5.68 -9.41
CA PHE A 102 -10.30 6.89 -9.71
C PHE A 102 -10.48 7.33 -11.17
N HIS A 103 -10.26 6.43 -12.13
CA HIS A 103 -10.40 6.74 -13.55
C HIS A 103 -11.80 7.21 -13.92
N SER A 104 -12.84 6.59 -13.35
CA SER A 104 -14.22 6.96 -13.60
C SER A 104 -14.53 8.37 -13.06
N ASP A 105 -14.14 8.69 -11.82
CA ASP A 105 -14.33 10.03 -11.23
C ASP A 105 -13.57 11.10 -12.03
N TYR A 106 -12.32 10.80 -12.40
CA TYR A 106 -11.49 11.71 -13.18
C TYR A 106 -12.08 11.98 -14.57
N PHE A 107 -12.54 10.94 -15.26
CA PHE A 107 -13.15 11.07 -16.58
C PHE A 107 -14.45 11.88 -16.54
N LEU A 108 -15.33 11.64 -15.56
CA LEU A 108 -16.54 12.43 -15.38
C LEU A 108 -16.23 13.92 -15.13
N LYS A 109 -15.26 14.21 -14.26
CA LYS A 109 -14.81 15.58 -14.00
C LYS A 109 -14.17 16.24 -15.22
N TYR A 110 -13.50 15.46 -16.05
CA TYR A 110 -12.98 15.91 -17.33
C TYR A 110 -14.10 16.25 -18.33
N LEU A 111 -15.17 15.45 -18.39
CA LEU A 111 -16.33 15.75 -19.24
C LEU A 111 -17.03 17.04 -18.80
N GLU A 112 -17.26 17.24 -17.50
CA GLU A 112 -17.80 18.48 -16.94
C GLU A 112 -16.95 19.71 -17.33
N LEU A 113 -15.62 19.55 -17.34
CA LEU A 113 -14.69 20.59 -17.78
C LEU A 113 -14.79 20.86 -19.29
N CYS A 114 -15.02 19.83 -20.11
CA CYS A 114 -15.15 19.97 -21.56
C CYS A 114 -16.48 20.61 -21.96
N GLU A 115 -17.59 20.27 -21.29
CA GLU A 115 -18.90 20.88 -21.55
C GLU A 115 -18.89 22.40 -21.28
N SER A 116 -18.04 22.86 -20.37
CA SER A 116 -17.90 24.28 -20.00
C SER A 116 -16.87 25.06 -20.82
N THR A 117 -16.13 24.43 -21.77
CA THR A 117 -15.02 25.09 -22.51
C THR A 117 -14.90 24.67 -23.99
N THR A 118 -14.15 25.44 -24.80
CA THR A 118 -14.07 25.29 -26.28
C THR A 118 -13.37 23.98 -26.73
N PRO A 119 -13.84 23.27 -27.79
CA PRO A 119 -13.62 21.82 -27.98
C PRO A 119 -12.24 21.36 -28.51
N TYR A 120 -11.39 22.26 -29.02
CA TYR A 120 -10.30 21.88 -29.94
C TYR A 120 -9.14 21.06 -29.33
N LEU A 121 -9.03 20.95 -28.00
CA LEU A 121 -8.02 20.12 -27.31
C LEU A 121 -8.61 18.91 -26.58
N ALA A 122 -9.88 18.57 -26.81
CA ALA A 122 -10.54 17.46 -26.14
C ALA A 122 -10.10 16.08 -26.67
N GLY A 123 -9.71 15.97 -27.94
CA GLY A 123 -9.36 14.70 -28.58
C GLY A 123 -8.17 14.00 -27.90
N GLU A 124 -7.02 14.65 -27.87
CA GLU A 124 -5.77 14.06 -27.34
C GLU A 124 -5.90 13.67 -25.87
N ILE A 125 -6.47 14.55 -25.03
CA ILE A 125 -6.67 14.27 -23.61
C ILE A 125 -7.61 13.07 -23.43
N ARG A 126 -8.70 12.99 -24.20
CA ARG A 126 -9.64 11.87 -24.12
C ARG A 126 -8.98 10.55 -24.54
N ASP A 127 -8.16 10.56 -25.58
CA ASP A 127 -7.48 9.37 -26.08
C ASP A 127 -6.43 8.87 -25.08
N ASP A 128 -5.68 9.78 -24.46
CA ASP A 128 -4.79 9.43 -23.34
C ASP A 128 -5.58 8.91 -22.14
N LEU A 129 -6.70 9.53 -21.77
CA LEU A 129 -7.55 9.02 -20.68
C LEU A 129 -8.05 7.60 -20.95
N ALA A 130 -8.44 7.30 -22.20
CA ALA A 130 -8.85 5.96 -22.61
C ALA A 130 -7.67 4.96 -22.49
N LYS A 131 -6.49 5.35 -22.97
CA LYS A 131 -5.25 4.58 -22.87
C LYS A 131 -4.87 4.26 -21.43
N PHE A 132 -4.87 5.23 -20.53
CA PHE A 132 -4.62 4.99 -19.10
C PHE A 132 -5.69 4.09 -18.46
N THR A 133 -6.95 4.27 -18.83
CA THR A 133 -8.07 3.44 -18.35
C THR A 133 -7.96 2.00 -18.82
N TRP A 134 -7.52 1.78 -20.06
CA TRP A 134 -7.21 0.45 -20.59
C TRP A 134 -5.99 -0.16 -19.88
N GLY A 135 -4.89 0.61 -19.80
CA GLY A 135 -3.60 0.16 -19.26
C GLY A 135 -3.70 -0.33 -17.82
N GLN A 136 -4.51 0.31 -16.98
CA GLN A 136 -4.68 -0.11 -15.58
C GLN A 136 -5.17 -1.56 -15.43
N TYR A 137 -5.94 -2.10 -16.38
CA TYR A 137 -6.39 -3.51 -16.30
C TYR A 137 -5.25 -4.50 -16.51
N HIS A 138 -4.15 -4.09 -17.13
CA HIS A 138 -3.01 -4.95 -17.45
C HIS A 138 -1.91 -4.86 -16.39
N TRP A 139 -1.45 -3.65 -16.07
CA TRP A 139 -0.30 -3.48 -15.17
C TRP A 139 -0.67 -3.58 -13.69
N TRP A 140 -1.88 -3.16 -13.28
CA TRP A 140 -2.26 -3.11 -11.86
C TRP A 140 -2.34 -4.49 -11.19
N PRO A 141 -2.94 -5.52 -11.81
CA PRO A 141 -2.94 -6.86 -11.23
C PRO A 141 -1.52 -7.36 -10.97
N LYS A 142 -0.65 -7.31 -11.99
CA LYS A 142 0.76 -7.71 -11.90
C LYS A 142 1.51 -6.91 -10.83
N CYS A 143 1.28 -5.60 -10.74
CA CYS A 143 1.92 -4.74 -9.75
C CYS A 143 1.65 -5.15 -8.30
N LYS A 144 0.41 -5.52 -7.96
CA LYS A 144 0.09 -5.94 -6.59
C LYS A 144 0.74 -7.25 -6.20
N ASP A 145 1.02 -8.09 -7.19
CA ASP A 145 1.52 -9.46 -7.00
C ASP A 145 3.06 -9.53 -7.07
N LEU A 146 3.74 -8.45 -7.47
CA LEU A 146 5.20 -8.35 -7.38
C LEU A 146 5.70 -8.50 -5.92
N PRO A 147 6.88 -9.09 -5.71
CA PRO A 147 7.31 -9.57 -4.40
C PRO A 147 7.71 -8.47 -3.40
N THR A 148 8.17 -7.32 -3.88
CA THR A 148 8.71 -6.25 -3.01
C THR A 148 8.08 -4.90 -3.32
N GLN A 149 7.82 -4.10 -2.29
CA GLN A 149 7.25 -2.76 -2.45
C GLN A 149 8.10 -1.85 -3.36
N SER A 150 9.42 -2.04 -3.38
CA SER A 150 10.32 -1.33 -4.30
C SER A 150 10.02 -1.67 -5.76
N ARG A 151 9.88 -2.97 -6.11
CA ARG A 151 9.49 -3.39 -7.47
C ARG A 151 8.11 -2.88 -7.84
N ARG A 152 7.14 -2.91 -6.91
CA ARG A 152 5.78 -2.36 -7.14
C ARG A 152 5.82 -0.88 -7.51
N ARG A 153 6.56 -0.07 -6.74
CA ARG A 153 6.72 1.37 -7.00
C ARG A 153 7.40 1.64 -8.34
N LYS A 154 8.42 0.85 -8.69
CA LYS A 154 9.08 0.94 -10.01
C LYS A 154 8.08 0.65 -11.14
N LEU A 155 7.26 -0.39 -11.01
CA LEU A 155 6.25 -0.72 -12.03
C LEU A 155 5.21 0.38 -12.18
N VAL A 156 4.75 1.01 -11.10
CA VAL A 156 3.83 2.17 -11.19
C VAL A 156 4.44 3.30 -12.00
N GLY A 157 5.71 3.65 -11.73
CA GLY A 157 6.42 4.70 -12.47
C GLY A 157 6.57 4.35 -13.95
N TRP A 158 7.08 3.15 -14.22
CA TRP A 158 7.26 2.63 -15.58
C TRP A 158 5.95 2.59 -16.37
N ALA A 159 4.85 2.15 -15.75
CA ALA A 159 3.56 2.05 -16.42
C ALA A 159 3.04 3.43 -16.82
N VAL A 160 3.16 4.44 -15.95
CA VAL A 160 2.77 5.81 -16.29
C VAL A 160 3.65 6.39 -17.40
N GLU A 161 4.96 6.14 -17.38
CA GLU A 161 5.87 6.60 -18.42
C GLU A 161 5.55 5.98 -19.78
N LYS A 162 5.32 4.66 -19.84
CA LYS A 162 4.92 3.98 -21.08
C LYS A 162 3.52 4.39 -21.54
N LEU A 163 2.58 4.60 -20.62
CA LEU A 163 1.26 5.15 -20.93
C LEU A 163 1.28 6.67 -21.19
N ALA A 164 2.40 7.36 -21.04
CA ALA A 164 2.54 8.75 -21.45
C ALA A 164 3.18 8.88 -22.84
N ASP A 165 3.72 7.78 -23.37
CA ASP A 165 4.43 7.76 -24.65
C ASP A 165 3.49 8.09 -25.81
N ARG A 166 3.94 8.92 -26.76
CA ARG A 166 3.12 9.35 -27.91
C ARG A 166 2.93 8.20 -28.89
N ASP A 167 3.94 7.36 -29.07
CA ASP A 167 3.94 6.21 -29.98
C ASP A 167 3.44 4.94 -29.28
N PHE A 168 2.51 5.09 -28.35
CA PHE A 168 2.02 3.98 -27.56
C PHE A 168 1.28 2.95 -28.41
N ASP A 169 1.68 1.70 -28.24
CA ASP A 169 1.02 0.53 -28.82
C ASP A 169 0.66 -0.47 -27.71
N ASN A 170 -0.58 -0.96 -27.76
CA ASN A 170 -1.12 -1.90 -26.78
C ASN A 170 -0.29 -3.19 -26.71
N LYS A 171 0.10 -3.75 -27.87
CA LYS A 171 0.81 -5.03 -27.94
C LYS A 171 2.23 -4.90 -27.38
N SER A 172 2.92 -3.84 -27.78
CA SER A 172 4.26 -3.49 -27.31
C SER A 172 4.27 -3.23 -25.81
N PHE A 173 3.25 -2.53 -25.29
CA PHE A 173 3.08 -2.31 -23.85
C PHE A 173 2.90 -3.62 -23.07
N THR A 174 2.01 -4.51 -23.51
CA THR A 174 1.78 -5.80 -22.83
C THR A 174 3.02 -6.69 -22.86
N THR A 175 3.75 -6.70 -23.97
CA THR A 175 4.99 -7.49 -24.12
C THR A 175 6.06 -6.96 -23.16
N ALA A 176 6.30 -5.64 -23.15
CA ALA A 176 7.29 -5.03 -22.26
C ALA A 176 6.91 -5.12 -20.77
N LEU A 177 5.60 -5.15 -20.46
CA LEU A 177 5.09 -5.36 -19.11
C LEU A 177 5.39 -6.77 -18.61
N ASP A 178 5.24 -7.78 -19.46
CA ASP A 178 5.59 -9.17 -19.14
C ASP A 178 7.09 -9.27 -18.85
N GLU A 179 7.93 -8.75 -19.75
CA GLU A 179 9.38 -8.70 -19.56
C GLU A 179 9.77 -8.01 -18.24
N PHE A 180 9.17 -6.87 -17.91
CA PHE A 180 9.43 -6.17 -16.64
C PHE A 180 9.16 -7.06 -15.42
N CYS A 181 8.11 -7.88 -15.48
CA CYS A 181 7.70 -8.74 -14.37
C CYS A 181 8.63 -9.96 -14.22
N GLU A 182 9.12 -10.52 -15.32
CA GLU A 182 9.97 -11.72 -15.35
C GLU A 182 11.41 -11.49 -14.87
N VAL A 183 11.97 -10.27 -15.05
CA VAL A 183 13.37 -9.90 -14.73
C VAL A 183 13.80 -10.10 -13.24
N GLY A 184 12.94 -10.63 -12.37
CA GLY A 184 13.29 -10.94 -10.98
C GLY A 184 12.86 -12.31 -10.46
N TYR A 185 12.50 -13.26 -11.32
CA TYR A 185 12.23 -14.65 -10.92
C TYR A 185 13.45 -15.57 -11.05
N ASP A 186 14.46 -15.20 -11.85
CA ASP A 186 15.68 -15.98 -12.04
C ASP A 186 16.85 -15.48 -11.17
N ARG A 187 16.99 -16.07 -9.96
CA ARG A 187 18.26 -16.60 -9.41
C ARG A 187 18.09 -17.04 -7.96
N PRO A 188 18.15 -18.35 -7.66
CA PRO A 188 18.79 -18.77 -6.43
C PRO A 188 20.29 -18.49 -6.60
N SER A 189 20.83 -17.52 -5.86
CA SER A 189 22.28 -17.40 -5.66
C SER A 189 22.74 -18.60 -4.83
N GLY A 190 23.08 -19.70 -5.50
CA GLY A 190 23.78 -20.84 -4.95
C GLY A 190 25.16 -20.91 -5.60
N GLY A 191 26.18 -20.65 -4.80
CA GLY A 191 27.60 -20.79 -5.09
C GLY A 191 28.35 -20.70 -3.77
#